data_AF-A0AAE0YYE6-F1
#
_entry.id   AF-A0AAE0YYE6-F1
#
_cell.length_a   1.000
_cell.length_b   1.000
_cell.length_c   1.000
_cell.angle_alpha   90.00
_cell.angle_beta   90.00
_cell.angle_gamma   90.00
#
_symmetry.space_group_name_H-M   'P 1'
#
loop_
_entity.id
_entity.type
_entity.pdbx_description
1 polymer ?
#
loop_
_entity_poly.entity_id
_entity_poly.type
_entity_poly.pdbx_seq_one_letter_code
_entity_poly.pdbx_strand_id
1 'polypeptide(L)'
;MKVSLAFLAAVLAVGMCATVQQLIHHEVVYLYSTDKDMTVDHCATKCNALFDLIAGHDEDRTDKICHYECSCQKNNSCRQITNTHHRTTTAAAPAPATA
;
A
#
# COMPACT_ATOMS: atom_id res chain seq x y z
N MET A 1 15.87 -20.65 -32.29
CA MET A 1 14.53 -20.04 -32.45
C MET A 1 13.55 -20.43 -31.34
N LYS A 2 13.39 -21.72 -31.01
CA LYS A 2 12.49 -22.18 -29.91
C LYS A 2 12.97 -21.82 -28.50
N VAL A 3 14.28 -21.82 -28.30
CA VAL A 3 14.93 -21.48 -27.01
C VAL A 3 14.71 -20.01 -26.65
N SER A 4 14.75 -19.11 -27.64
CA SER A 4 14.48 -17.68 -27.44
C SER A 4 13.05 -17.40 -26.98
N LEU A 5 12.07 -18.18 -27.46
CA LEU A 5 10.67 -18.06 -27.06
C LEU A 5 10.44 -18.53 -25.62
N ALA A 6 11.14 -19.59 -25.20
CA ALA A 6 11.08 -20.12 -23.84
C ALA A 6 11.69 -19.16 -22.80
N PHE A 7 12.80 -18.48 -23.14
CA PHE A 7 13.38 -17.44 -22.29
C PHE A 7 12.46 -16.22 -22.13
N LEU A 8 11.80 -15.78 -23.21
CA LEU A 8 10.85 -14.66 -23.15
C LEU A 8 9.64 -14.99 -22.24
N ALA A 9 9.12 -16.21 -22.33
CA ALA A 9 7.99 -16.67 -21.51
C ALA A 9 8.35 -16.80 -20.01
N ALA A 10 9.58 -17.20 -19.70
CA ALA A 10 10.05 -17.30 -18.32
C ALA A 10 10.25 -15.93 -17.65
N VAL A 11 10.70 -14.90 -18.39
CA VAL A 11 10.87 -13.54 -17.86
C VAL A 11 9.52 -12.89 -17.52
N LEU A 12 8.47 -13.17 -18.29
CA LEU A 12 7.11 -12.66 -18.04
C LEU A 12 6.45 -13.25 -16.78
N ALA A 13 6.87 -14.45 -16.33
CA ALA A 13 6.24 -15.16 -15.21
C ALA A 13 6.77 -14.78 -13.81
N VAL A 14 7.81 -13.95 -13.71
CA VAL A 14 8.41 -13.51 -12.43
C VAL A 14 7.81 -12.17 -11.94
N GLY A 15 6.68 -11.75 -12.52
CA GLY A 15 5.96 -10.52 -12.15
C GLY A 15 5.62 -10.49 -10.65
N MET A 16 6.21 -9.54 -9.95
CA MET A 16 6.31 -9.46 -8.50
C MET A 16 4.95 -9.24 -7.82
N CYS A 17 4.65 -10.03 -6.78
CA CYS A 17 3.53 -9.84 -5.84
C CYS A 17 3.69 -8.59 -4.94
N ALA A 18 4.01 -7.44 -5.52
CA ALA A 18 3.94 -6.18 -4.78
C ALA A 18 2.46 -5.82 -4.61
N THR A 19 2.02 -5.63 -3.37
CA THR A 19 0.65 -5.15 -3.11
C THR A 19 0.59 -3.66 -3.40
N VAL A 20 -0.58 -3.17 -3.84
CA VAL A 20 -0.84 -1.73 -4.07
C VAL A 20 -0.45 -0.90 -2.83
N GLN A 21 -0.66 -1.44 -1.64
CA GLN A 21 -0.31 -0.77 -0.39
C GLN A 21 1.19 -0.56 -0.20
N GLN A 22 2.04 -1.52 -0.59
CA GLN A 22 3.50 -1.34 -0.53
C GLN A 22 3.95 -0.26 -1.51
N LEU A 23 3.32 -0.19 -2.68
CA LEU A 23 3.65 0.80 -3.69
C LEU A 23 3.26 2.21 -3.24
N ILE A 24 2.07 2.35 -2.64
CA ILE A 24 1.62 3.62 -2.04
C ILE A 24 2.54 4.06 -0.90
N HIS A 25 2.96 3.15 -0.01
CA HIS A 25 3.88 3.48 1.08
C HIS A 25 5.19 4.09 0.54
N HIS A 26 5.80 3.45 -0.45
CA HIS A 26 7.02 3.96 -1.07
C HIS A 26 6.84 5.35 -1.70
N GLU A 27 5.70 5.58 -2.34
CA GLU A 27 5.37 6.88 -2.92
C GLU A 27 5.24 7.96 -1.84
N VAL A 28 4.49 7.70 -0.76
CA VAL A 28 4.31 8.67 0.32
C VAL A 28 5.63 9.01 1.01
N VAL A 29 6.50 8.02 1.22
CA VAL A 29 7.87 8.25 1.74
C VAL A 29 8.66 9.17 0.80
N TYR A 30 8.57 8.94 -0.50
CA TYR A 30 9.23 9.77 -1.50
C TYR A 30 8.67 11.21 -1.52
N LEU A 31 7.35 11.37 -1.50
CA LEU A 31 6.69 12.68 -1.47
C LEU A 31 7.17 13.53 -0.28
N TYR A 32 7.19 12.96 0.93
CA TYR A 32 7.68 13.68 2.12
C TYR A 32 9.20 13.83 2.16
N SER A 33 9.96 12.99 1.46
CA SER A 33 11.40 13.21 1.28
C SER A 33 11.69 14.45 0.42
N THR A 34 10.78 14.76 -0.52
CA THR A 34 10.88 15.92 -1.42
C THR A 34 10.38 17.19 -0.74
N ASP A 35 9.25 17.11 -0.03
CA ASP A 35 8.66 18.23 0.69
C ASP A 35 8.17 17.77 2.08
N LYS A 36 8.92 18.13 3.12
CA LYS A 36 8.62 17.74 4.51
C LYS A 36 7.44 18.50 5.11
N ASP A 37 7.15 19.70 4.64
CA ASP A 37 6.15 20.58 5.23
C ASP A 37 4.76 20.40 4.61
N MET A 38 4.68 19.67 3.49
CA MET A 38 3.45 19.33 2.79
C MET A 38 2.32 18.85 3.73
N THR A 39 1.11 19.36 3.52
CA THR A 39 -0.09 18.94 4.27
C THR A 39 -0.52 17.53 3.88
N VAL A 40 -1.25 16.84 4.76
CA VAL A 40 -1.78 15.49 4.48
C VAL A 40 -2.65 15.48 3.23
N ASP A 41 -3.53 16.47 3.04
CA ASP A 41 -4.44 16.51 1.89
C ASP A 41 -3.70 16.69 0.56
N HIS A 42 -2.66 17.56 0.56
CA HIS A 42 -1.81 17.74 -0.61
C HIS A 42 -0.98 16.47 -0.93
N CYS A 43 -0.51 15.76 0.11
CA CYS A 43 0.12 14.45 -0.06
C CYS A 43 -0.85 13.43 -0.67
N ALA A 44 -2.07 13.32 -0.12
CA ALA A 44 -3.08 12.37 -0.58
C ALA A 44 -3.51 12.67 -2.02
N THR A 45 -3.65 13.95 -2.38
CA THR A 45 -3.96 14.37 -3.76
C THR A 45 -2.89 13.90 -4.75
N LYS A 46 -1.60 14.09 -4.41
CA LYS A 46 -0.49 13.65 -5.26
C LYS A 46 -0.42 12.13 -5.35
N CYS A 47 -0.57 11.44 -4.22
CA CYS A 47 -0.61 9.99 -4.15
C CYS A 47 -1.75 9.44 -5.03
N ASN A 48 -2.97 9.95 -4.86
CA ASN A 48 -4.14 9.50 -5.61
C ASN A 48 -3.96 9.69 -7.12
N ALA A 49 -3.46 10.85 -7.56
CA ALA A 49 -3.22 11.14 -8.98
C ALA A 49 -2.26 10.16 -9.65
N LEU A 50 -1.32 9.56 -8.91
CA LEU A 50 -0.38 8.58 -9.43
C LEU A 50 -1.01 7.19 -9.62
N PHE A 51 -2.01 6.86 -8.82
CA PHE A 51 -2.69 5.56 -8.83
C PHE A 51 -4.06 5.59 -9.51
N ASP A 52 -4.53 6.77 -9.93
CA ASP A 52 -5.79 7.00 -10.64
C ASP A 52 -5.92 6.13 -11.91
N LEU A 53 -4.80 5.87 -12.60
CA LEU A 53 -4.77 5.01 -13.79
C LEU A 53 -5.03 3.52 -13.50
N ILE A 54 -4.80 3.08 -12.25
CA ILE A 54 -5.04 1.71 -11.78
C ILE A 54 -6.44 1.59 -11.14
N ALA A 55 -7.06 2.73 -10.83
CA ALA A 55 -8.17 2.86 -9.89
C ALA A 55 -9.58 2.57 -10.46
N GLY A 56 -9.71 2.03 -11.67
CA GLY A 56 -11.02 1.87 -12.34
C GLY A 56 -12.15 1.21 -11.51
N HIS A 57 -11.84 0.43 -10.47
CA HIS A 57 -12.82 -0.12 -9.51
C HIS A 57 -12.44 0.03 -8.03
N ASP A 58 -11.25 0.56 -7.71
CA ASP A 58 -10.66 0.55 -6.36
C ASP A 58 -10.21 1.97 -5.92
N GLU A 59 -10.75 3.03 -6.53
CA GLU A 59 -10.49 4.44 -6.19
C GLU A 59 -10.67 4.70 -4.69
N ASP A 60 -11.83 4.30 -4.12
CA ASP A 60 -12.11 4.42 -2.69
C ASP A 60 -11.09 3.74 -1.79
N ARG A 61 -10.49 2.64 -2.27
CA ARG A 61 -9.49 1.88 -1.53
C ARG A 61 -8.14 2.59 -1.59
N THR A 62 -7.75 3.03 -2.77
CA THR A 62 -6.51 3.78 -3.00
C THR A 62 -6.52 5.09 -2.21
N ASP A 63 -7.62 5.83 -2.24
CA ASP A 63 -7.80 7.07 -1.49
C ASP A 63 -7.59 6.86 0.02
N LYS A 64 -8.26 5.85 0.61
CA LYS A 64 -8.11 5.51 2.04
C LYS A 64 -6.68 5.14 2.39
N ILE A 65 -5.98 4.39 1.54
CA ILE A 65 -4.59 3.99 1.78
C ILE A 65 -3.67 5.21 1.67
N CYS A 66 -3.83 6.03 0.63
CA CYS A 66 -3.07 7.28 0.46
C CYS A 66 -3.27 8.21 1.66
N HIS A 67 -4.50 8.44 2.10
CA HIS A 67 -4.79 9.26 3.28
C HIS A 67 -4.18 8.70 4.56
N TYR A 68 -4.30 7.38 4.78
CA TYR A 68 -3.70 6.71 5.93
C TYR A 68 -2.19 6.89 5.95
N GLU A 69 -1.50 6.50 4.87
CA GLU A 69 -0.04 6.58 4.77
C GLU A 69 0.46 8.04 4.87
N CYS A 70 -0.22 8.99 4.23
CA CYS A 70 0.16 10.41 4.29
C CYS A 70 0.03 10.99 5.71
N SER A 71 -1.02 10.64 6.45
CA SER A 71 -1.22 11.06 7.83
C SER A 71 -0.20 10.42 8.77
N CYS A 72 -0.01 9.12 8.59
CA CYS A 72 0.94 8.27 9.27
C CYS A 72 2.37 8.79 9.15
N GLN A 73 2.82 9.09 7.93
CA GLN A 73 4.18 9.57 7.66
C GLN A 73 4.41 10.96 8.24
N LYS A 74 3.44 11.89 8.10
CA LYS A 74 3.53 13.25 8.68
C LYS A 74 3.62 13.23 10.21
N ASN A 75 2.85 12.35 10.84
CA ASN A 75 2.81 12.21 12.30
C ASN A 75 3.88 11.24 12.83
N ASN A 76 4.67 10.63 11.95
CA ASN A 76 5.65 9.59 12.26
C ASN A 76 5.05 8.44 13.09
N SER A 77 3.78 8.07 12.80
CA SER A 77 2.99 7.09 13.55
C SER A 77 2.83 5.75 12.80
N CYS A 78 3.66 5.51 11.79
CA CYS A 78 3.54 4.33 10.94
C CYS A 78 3.93 3.03 11.63
N ARG A 79 2.93 2.15 11.80
CA ARG A 79 3.19 0.74 12.06
C ARG A 79 3.68 0.12 10.76
N GLN A 80 4.98 -0.12 10.68
CA GLN A 80 5.54 -1.03 9.70
C GLN A 80 4.78 -2.35 9.83
N ILE A 81 4.05 -2.74 8.79
CA ILE A 81 3.53 -4.10 8.69
C ILE A 81 4.75 -4.97 8.46
N THR A 82 5.41 -5.37 9.55
CA THR A 82 6.39 -6.46 9.47
C THR A 82 5.60 -7.66 8.98
N ASN A 83 5.99 -8.22 7.83
CA ASN A 83 5.52 -9.52 7.35
C ASN A 83 5.95 -10.59 8.35
N THR A 84 5.33 -10.60 9.51
CA THR A 84 5.37 -11.70 10.46
C THR A 84 4.22 -12.60 10.00
N HIS A 85 4.56 -13.72 9.36
CA HIS A 85 3.60 -14.73 8.95
C HIS A 85 2.51 -14.90 10.01
N HIS A 86 1.26 -14.74 9.58
CA HIS A 86 0.05 -14.91 10.39
C HIS A 86 0.11 -16.25 11.13
N ARG A 87 0.44 -16.22 12.43
CA ARG A 87 0.08 -17.31 13.34
C ARG A 87 -1.36 -17.05 13.76
N THR A 88 -2.27 -17.87 13.26
CA THR A 88 -3.67 -17.88 13.66
C THR A 88 -3.74 -18.30 15.13
N THR A 89 -3.98 -17.36 16.03
CA THR A 89 -4.54 -17.67 17.35
C THR A 89 -5.98 -17.22 17.35
N THR A 90 -6.86 -18.16 17.05
CA THR A 90 -8.28 -18.10 17.39
C THR A 90 -8.38 -18.00 18.91
N ALA A 91 -8.62 -16.80 19.44
CA ALA A 91 -8.99 -16.61 20.83
C ALA A 91 -10.41 -16.06 20.85
N ALA A 92 -11.31 -16.88 21.40
CA ALA A 92 -12.73 -16.66 21.50
C ALA A 92 -13.09 -15.32 22.15
N ALA A 93 -14.17 -14.72 21.65
CA ALA A 93 -14.80 -13.54 22.22
C ALA A 93 -15.27 -13.78 23.66
N PRO A 94 -15.11 -12.81 24.57
CA PRO A 94 -16.03 -12.63 25.68
C PRO A 94 -17.18 -11.69 25.29
N ALA A 95 -18.40 -12.13 25.61
CA ALA A 95 -19.69 -11.49 25.35
C ALA A 95 -19.83 -10.07 25.95
N PRO A 96 -20.78 -9.25 25.45
CA PRO A 96 -21.00 -7.89 25.95
C PRO A 96 -21.61 -7.89 27.36
N ALA A 97 -21.07 -7.05 28.25
CA ALA A 97 -21.73 -6.68 29.49
C ALA A 97 -22.78 -5.60 29.18
N THR A 98 -24.06 -5.93 29.38
CA THR A 98 -25.17 -4.97 29.42
C THR A 98 -25.22 -4.25 30.78
N ALA A 99 -25.78 -3.04 30.74
CA ALA A 99 -25.96 -2.04 31.81
C ALA A 99 -26.43 -2.55 33.17
#